data_AF-B7R7K3-F1
#
_entry.id   AF-B7R7K3-F1
#
_cell.length_a   1.000
_cell.length_b   1.000
_cell.length_c   1.000
_cell.angle_alpha   90.00
_cell.angle_beta   90.00
_cell.angle_gamma   90.00
#
_symmetry.space_group_name_H-M   'P 1'
#
loop_
_entity.id
_entity.type
_entity.pdbx_description
1 polymer ?
#
loop_
_entity_poly.entity_id
_entity_poly.type
_entity_poly.pdbx_seq_one_letter_code
_entity_poly.pdbx_strand_id
1 'polypeptide(L)'
;MSLYLILRINVYLTIVIFIFGWVPVIVPQLFTKINQELKGQYLKKLERFTNRIKELAQGFEVIKAFNIENKILNMASKDNKDAEMAGYKSDAFQGFQGALSIVSGFAMFFVNILVATYLVLRGYITVGSMIAAVQLMNYIVNPLISASLYATKIKSVEKIADKIQKEIIDVSKEEVSQGDKPFEFRNSIEIKNLTFSYDGKRNALSNINIKLDKGKKYTLVGESGCGKTTLLRVLLNHITDYEGQVLIGGVDIREFDPASYYRKVSIIQQNVFMFSDTLKNNICLYSECSEEELNEALRQSGLVQVVEKLPKGLDTIVGEGEVELS
;
A
#
# COMPACT_ATOMS: atom_id res chain seq x y z
N MET A 1 9.04 -9.89 -40.50
CA MET A 1 9.99 -9.69 -41.63
C MET A 1 11.14 -10.70 -41.59
N SER A 2 11.99 -10.72 -40.56
CA SER A 2 13.21 -11.54 -40.50
C SER A 2 13.00 -13.04 -40.75
N LEU A 3 12.01 -13.66 -40.08
CA LEU A 3 11.69 -15.08 -40.26
C LEU A 3 11.32 -15.44 -41.72
N TYR A 4 10.58 -14.57 -42.40
CA TYR A 4 10.18 -14.76 -43.81
C TYR A 4 11.38 -14.66 -44.77
N LEU A 5 12.35 -13.79 -44.47
CA LEU A 5 13.59 -13.68 -45.25
C LEU A 5 14.46 -14.94 -45.10
N ILE A 6 14.58 -15.50 -43.89
CA ILE A 6 15.30 -16.77 -43.67
C ILE A 6 14.58 -17.93 -44.39
N LEU A 7 13.25 -17.97 -44.35
CA LEU A 7 12.45 -19.00 -45.04
C LEU A 7 12.57 -18.95 -46.56
N ARG A 8 12.76 -17.74 -47.14
CA ARG A 8 13.11 -17.54 -48.55
C ARG A 8 14.54 -17.96 -48.90
N ILE A 9 15.47 -18.03 -47.95
CA ILE A 9 16.85 -18.47 -48.15
C ILE A 9 16.93 -20.01 -48.13
N ASN A 10 16.47 -20.65 -47.05
CA ASN A 10 16.48 -22.11 -46.95
C ASN A 10 15.52 -22.62 -45.84
N VAL A 11 14.64 -23.56 -46.20
CA VAL A 11 13.65 -24.13 -45.27
C VAL A 11 14.31 -24.94 -44.15
N TYR A 12 15.33 -25.76 -44.44
CA TYR A 12 16.02 -26.58 -43.43
C TYR A 12 16.74 -25.70 -42.40
N LEU A 13 17.41 -24.64 -42.86
CA LEU A 13 18.06 -23.66 -41.99
C LEU A 13 17.04 -22.94 -41.09
N THR A 14 15.86 -22.60 -41.63
CA THR A 14 14.78 -21.96 -40.87
C THR A 14 14.24 -22.87 -39.77
N ILE A 15 14.03 -24.16 -40.06
CA ILE A 15 13.57 -25.15 -39.08
C ILE A 15 14.60 -25.28 -37.94
N VAL A 16 15.89 -25.33 -38.27
CA VAL A 16 16.97 -25.40 -37.27
C VAL A 16 17.01 -24.14 -36.39
N ILE A 17 16.99 -22.94 -36.99
CA ILE A 17 16.95 -21.66 -36.26
C ILE A 17 15.70 -21.54 -35.38
N PHE A 18 14.58 -22.15 -35.79
CA PHE A 18 13.31 -22.11 -35.06
C PHE A 18 13.15 -23.20 -33.98
N ILE A 19 13.76 -24.39 -34.11
CA ILE A 19 13.74 -25.43 -33.05
C ILE A 19 14.76 -25.09 -31.97
N PHE A 20 15.95 -24.65 -32.40
CA PHE A 20 16.83 -23.84 -31.59
C PHE A 20 16.24 -22.41 -31.48
N GLY A 21 16.91 -21.46 -30.84
CA GLY A 21 16.32 -20.13 -30.57
C GLY A 21 15.25 -20.11 -29.47
N TRP A 22 14.39 -21.13 -29.34
CA TRP A 22 13.54 -21.34 -28.15
C TRP A 22 14.32 -21.82 -26.93
N VAL A 23 15.46 -22.51 -27.10
CA VAL A 23 16.21 -23.08 -25.96
C VAL A 23 16.67 -22.00 -24.95
N PRO A 24 17.21 -20.83 -25.35
CA PRO A 24 17.49 -19.72 -24.43
C PRO A 24 16.26 -19.11 -23.74
N VAL A 25 15.04 -19.40 -24.23
CA VAL A 25 13.78 -18.98 -23.61
C VAL A 25 13.25 -20.04 -22.64
N ILE A 26 13.35 -21.32 -23.02
CA ILE A 26 12.85 -22.46 -22.23
C ILE A 26 13.77 -22.76 -21.03
N VAL A 27 15.09 -22.74 -21.22
CA VAL A 27 16.06 -23.09 -20.16
C VAL A 27 15.89 -22.20 -18.92
N PRO A 28 15.76 -20.86 -19.02
CA PRO A 28 15.50 -20.03 -17.85
C PRO A 28 14.12 -20.28 -17.22
N GLN A 29 13.10 -20.62 -18.01
CA GLN A 29 11.73 -20.85 -17.52
C GLN A 29 11.63 -22.05 -16.57
N LEU A 30 12.47 -23.07 -16.74
CA LEU A 30 12.54 -24.22 -15.82
C LEU A 30 12.88 -23.78 -14.37
N PHE A 31 13.66 -22.71 -14.22
CA PHE A 31 14.09 -22.19 -12.92
C PHE A 31 13.17 -21.08 -12.35
N THR A 32 12.13 -20.65 -13.08
CA THR A 32 11.25 -19.53 -12.67
C THR A 32 10.58 -19.78 -11.32
N LYS A 33 10.15 -21.01 -11.01
CA LYS A 33 9.54 -21.33 -9.69
C LYS A 33 10.52 -21.12 -8.54
N ILE A 34 11.75 -21.60 -8.68
CA ILE A 34 12.81 -21.48 -7.67
C ILE A 34 13.17 -19.99 -7.48
N ASN A 35 13.28 -19.24 -8.58
CA ASN A 35 13.46 -17.78 -8.54
C ASN A 35 12.37 -17.06 -7.74
N GLN A 36 11.09 -17.38 -8.01
CA GLN A 36 9.96 -16.80 -7.31
C GLN A 36 9.95 -17.14 -5.82
N GLU A 37 10.32 -18.38 -5.47
CA GLU A 37 10.41 -18.81 -4.08
C GLU A 37 11.55 -18.12 -3.32
N LEU A 38 12.77 -18.08 -3.89
CA LEU A 38 13.92 -17.39 -3.31
C LEU A 38 13.65 -15.89 -3.14
N LYS A 39 13.07 -15.23 -4.16
CA LYS A 39 12.71 -13.81 -4.06
C LYS A 39 11.59 -13.57 -3.05
N GLY A 40 10.63 -14.49 -2.93
CA GLY A 40 9.59 -14.46 -1.90
C GLY A 40 10.15 -14.60 -0.47
N GLN A 41 11.15 -15.48 -0.26
CA GLN A 41 11.84 -15.59 1.03
C GLN A 41 12.64 -14.32 1.37
N TYR A 42 13.33 -13.73 0.39
CA TYR A 42 14.00 -12.44 0.55
C TYR A 42 13.02 -11.32 0.97
N LEU A 43 11.91 -11.16 0.24
CA LEU A 43 10.91 -10.13 0.54
C LEU A 43 10.31 -10.27 1.94
N LYS A 44 9.96 -11.49 2.37
CA LYS A 44 9.45 -11.74 3.75
C LYS A 44 10.45 -11.36 4.84
N LYS A 45 11.75 -11.59 4.62
CA LYS A 45 12.79 -11.21 5.57
C LYS A 45 13.07 -9.71 5.56
N LEU A 46 13.06 -9.09 4.39
CA LEU A 46 13.16 -7.64 4.24
C LEU A 46 12.00 -6.93 4.96
N GLU A 47 10.78 -7.41 4.81
CA GLU A 47 9.59 -6.90 5.51
C GLU A 47 9.75 -6.99 7.04
N ARG A 48 10.24 -8.12 7.57
CA ARG A 48 10.57 -8.23 9.00
C ARG A 48 11.60 -7.19 9.45
N PHE A 49 12.66 -6.98 8.67
CA PHE A 49 13.67 -5.97 8.98
C PHE A 49 13.10 -4.54 8.93
N THR A 50 12.31 -4.19 7.91
CA THR A 50 11.63 -2.88 7.83
C THR A 50 10.70 -2.65 9.02
N ASN A 51 9.93 -3.67 9.42
CA ASN A 51 9.07 -3.58 10.61
C ASN A 51 9.90 -3.38 11.90
N ARG A 52 11.08 -4.02 12.03
CA ARG A 52 12.00 -3.77 13.14
C ARG A 52 12.52 -2.33 13.18
N ILE A 53 12.82 -1.74 12.03
CA ILE A 53 13.22 -0.32 11.96
C ILE A 53 12.07 0.60 12.38
N LYS A 54 10.82 0.26 12.01
CA LYS A 54 9.63 0.99 12.47
C LYS A 54 9.42 0.88 13.99
N GLU A 55 9.56 -0.31 14.56
CA GLU A 55 9.52 -0.52 16.02
C GLU A 55 10.62 0.27 16.76
N LEU A 56 11.83 0.31 16.20
CA LEU A 56 12.95 1.10 16.74
C LEU A 56 12.66 2.60 16.79
N ALA A 57 12.04 3.15 15.73
CA ALA A 57 11.66 4.56 15.68
C ALA A 57 10.50 4.88 16.64
N GLN A 58 9.44 4.08 16.61
CA GLN A 58 8.25 4.27 17.47
C GLN A 58 8.54 4.01 18.95
N GLY A 59 9.49 3.13 19.27
CA GLY A 59 9.88 2.78 20.63
C GLY A 59 11.11 3.52 21.16
N PHE A 60 11.61 4.56 20.47
CA PHE A 60 12.91 5.18 20.77
C PHE A 60 13.05 5.61 22.24
N GLU A 61 12.06 6.32 22.78
CA GLU A 61 12.05 6.78 24.17
C GLU A 61 12.07 5.61 25.17
N VAL A 62 11.29 4.56 24.91
CA VAL A 62 11.25 3.36 25.75
C VAL A 62 12.60 2.64 25.72
N ILE A 63 13.21 2.51 24.54
CA ILE A 63 14.52 1.87 24.39
C ILE A 63 15.58 2.62 25.21
N LYS A 64 15.55 3.96 25.16
CA LYS A 64 16.44 4.85 25.92
C LYS A 64 16.17 4.79 27.43
N ALA A 65 14.92 4.92 27.85
CA ALA A 65 14.52 4.93 29.25
C ALA A 65 14.85 3.61 29.97
N PHE A 66 14.74 2.48 29.27
CA PHE A 66 15.07 1.16 29.81
C PHE A 66 16.50 0.68 29.51
N ASN A 67 17.32 1.48 28.80
CA ASN A 67 18.73 1.18 28.47
C ASN A 67 18.91 -0.20 27.79
N ILE A 68 18.05 -0.50 26.80
CA ILE A 68 18.00 -1.80 26.10
C ILE A 68 18.55 -1.75 24.67
N GLU A 69 19.21 -0.65 24.26
CA GLU A 69 19.73 -0.40 22.91
C GLU A 69 20.50 -1.60 22.36
N ASN A 70 21.49 -2.10 23.11
CA ASN A 70 22.34 -3.21 22.69
C ASN A 70 21.54 -4.48 22.37
N LYS A 71 20.42 -4.72 23.08
CA LYS A 71 19.56 -5.88 22.84
C LYS A 71 18.76 -5.71 21.55
N ILE A 72 18.17 -4.55 21.31
CA ILE A 72 17.35 -4.30 20.11
C ILE A 72 18.24 -4.14 18.87
N LEU A 73 19.39 -3.48 18.97
CA LEU A 73 20.39 -3.39 17.89
C LEU A 73 20.91 -4.76 17.47
N ASN A 74 21.15 -5.68 18.42
CA ASN A 74 21.51 -7.06 18.10
C ASN A 74 20.37 -7.82 17.41
N MET A 75 19.11 -7.59 17.79
CA MET A 75 17.95 -8.16 17.09
C MET A 75 17.83 -7.60 15.66
N ALA A 76 17.95 -6.29 15.48
CA ALA A 76 17.92 -5.64 14.17
C ALA A 76 19.09 -6.06 13.27
N SER A 77 20.30 -6.20 13.83
CA SER A 77 21.47 -6.72 13.10
C SER A 77 21.27 -8.17 12.65
N LYS A 78 20.61 -9.00 13.49
CA LYS A 78 20.24 -10.36 13.11
C LYS A 78 19.20 -10.36 11.98
N ASP A 79 18.11 -9.63 12.12
CA ASP A 79 17.06 -9.51 11.10
C ASP A 79 17.64 -8.97 9.76
N ASN A 80 18.58 -8.02 9.81
CA ASN A 80 19.31 -7.52 8.64
C ASN A 80 20.16 -8.61 7.97
N LYS A 81 21.03 -9.31 8.72
CA LYS A 81 21.86 -10.41 8.19
C LYS A 81 21.01 -11.53 7.61
N ASP A 82 19.86 -11.81 8.21
CA ASP A 82 18.92 -12.81 7.73
C ASP A 82 18.34 -12.42 6.37
N ALA A 83 17.96 -11.15 6.18
CA ALA A 83 17.48 -10.57 4.92
C ALA A 83 18.58 -10.49 3.86
N GLU A 84 19.77 -10.01 4.22
CA GLU A 84 20.97 -9.93 3.39
C GLU A 84 21.35 -11.31 2.82
N MET A 85 21.43 -12.35 3.68
CA MET A 85 21.78 -13.70 3.23
C MET A 85 20.69 -14.34 2.34
N ALA A 86 19.42 -13.95 2.50
CA ALA A 86 18.37 -14.37 1.57
C ALA A 86 18.43 -13.62 0.24
N GLY A 87 18.75 -12.32 0.27
CA GLY A 87 19.02 -11.50 -0.92
C GLY A 87 20.19 -12.05 -1.72
N TYR A 88 21.32 -12.31 -1.07
CA TYR A 88 22.49 -12.93 -1.68
C TYR A 88 22.15 -14.28 -2.34
N LYS A 89 21.39 -15.17 -1.69
CA LYS A 89 20.96 -16.44 -2.30
C LYS A 89 20.04 -16.21 -3.52
N SER A 90 19.10 -15.28 -3.43
CA SER A 90 18.22 -14.86 -4.54
C SER A 90 19.03 -14.35 -5.74
N ASP A 91 20.02 -13.50 -5.48
CA ASP A 91 20.72 -12.77 -6.54
C ASP A 91 21.88 -13.59 -7.12
N ALA A 92 22.54 -14.43 -6.32
CA ALA A 92 23.47 -15.46 -6.81
C ALA A 92 22.77 -16.49 -7.71
N PHE A 93 21.54 -16.91 -7.37
CA PHE A 93 20.78 -17.84 -8.20
C PHE A 93 20.28 -17.19 -9.51
N GLN A 94 19.85 -15.92 -9.47
CA GLN A 94 19.60 -15.14 -10.70
C GLN A 94 20.87 -14.97 -11.55
N GLY A 95 22.03 -14.74 -10.92
CA GLY A 95 23.32 -14.67 -11.61
C GLY A 95 23.69 -15.99 -12.30
N PHE A 96 23.50 -17.12 -11.62
CA PHE A 96 23.66 -18.46 -12.21
C PHE A 96 22.69 -18.68 -13.39
N GLN A 97 21.41 -18.33 -13.23
CA GLN A 97 20.42 -18.44 -14.31
C GLN A 97 20.79 -17.54 -15.52
N GLY A 98 21.29 -16.33 -15.28
CA GLY A 98 21.79 -15.42 -16.31
C GLY A 98 23.00 -15.99 -17.05
N ALA A 99 23.99 -16.52 -16.32
CA ALA A 99 25.15 -17.19 -16.90
C ALA A 99 24.74 -18.42 -17.73
N LEU A 100 23.82 -19.25 -17.22
CA LEU A 100 23.26 -20.39 -17.95
C LEU A 100 22.53 -19.96 -19.23
N SER A 101 21.80 -18.84 -19.18
CA SER A 101 21.14 -18.23 -20.34
C SER A 101 22.17 -17.83 -21.41
N ILE A 102 23.24 -17.14 -21.01
CA ILE A 102 24.33 -16.71 -21.90
C ILE A 102 25.05 -17.91 -22.53
N VAL A 103 25.42 -18.92 -21.73
CA VAL A 103 26.04 -20.17 -22.22
C VAL A 103 25.13 -20.89 -23.21
N SER A 104 23.81 -20.96 -22.93
CA SER A 104 22.86 -21.54 -23.87
C SER A 104 22.78 -20.73 -25.18
N GLY A 105 22.84 -19.40 -25.12
CA GLY A 105 22.89 -18.52 -26.29
C GLY A 105 24.15 -18.72 -27.16
N PHE A 106 25.32 -18.88 -26.55
CA PHE A 106 26.54 -19.21 -27.29
C PHE A 106 26.49 -20.61 -27.90
N ALA A 107 26.00 -21.62 -27.16
CA ALA A 107 25.84 -22.98 -27.70
C ALA A 107 24.89 -22.99 -28.92
N MET A 108 23.79 -22.24 -28.87
CA MET A 108 22.88 -22.04 -30.02
C MET A 108 23.61 -21.44 -31.23
N PHE A 109 24.41 -20.39 -31.00
CA PHE A 109 25.15 -19.71 -32.07
C PHE A 109 26.14 -20.65 -32.77
N PHE A 110 26.89 -21.45 -32.00
CA PHE A 110 27.78 -22.48 -32.55
C PHE A 110 27.03 -23.55 -33.35
N VAL A 111 25.92 -24.10 -32.83
CA VAL A 111 25.10 -25.08 -33.55
C VAL A 111 24.59 -24.53 -34.89
N ASN A 112 24.12 -23.28 -34.91
CA ASN A 112 23.63 -22.66 -36.14
C ASN A 112 24.74 -22.39 -37.16
N ILE A 113 25.93 -21.97 -36.72
CA ILE A 113 27.11 -21.84 -37.60
C ILE A 113 27.51 -23.20 -38.17
N LEU A 114 27.55 -24.27 -37.37
CA LEU A 114 27.89 -25.61 -37.86
C LEU A 114 26.91 -26.12 -38.92
N VAL A 115 25.59 -25.97 -38.69
CA VAL A 115 24.57 -26.36 -39.66
C VAL A 115 24.64 -25.50 -40.92
N ALA A 116 24.80 -24.19 -40.80
CA ALA A 116 24.94 -23.31 -41.96
C ALA A 116 26.20 -23.67 -42.78
N THR A 117 27.32 -23.95 -42.12
CA THR A 117 28.58 -24.39 -42.76
C THR A 117 28.37 -25.71 -43.51
N TYR A 118 27.69 -26.69 -42.88
CA TYR A 118 27.36 -27.96 -43.53
C TYR A 118 26.51 -27.78 -44.80
N LEU A 119 25.52 -26.88 -44.77
CA LEU A 119 24.69 -26.56 -45.94
C LEU A 119 25.47 -25.83 -47.04
N VAL A 120 26.43 -24.96 -46.70
CA VAL A 120 27.36 -24.34 -47.67
C VAL A 120 28.25 -25.40 -48.32
N LEU A 121 28.87 -26.29 -47.53
CA LEU A 121 29.76 -27.36 -48.04
C LEU A 121 29.03 -28.36 -48.95
N ARG A 122 27.71 -28.53 -48.78
CA ARG A 122 26.85 -29.32 -49.66
C ARG A 122 26.32 -28.55 -50.88
N GLY A 123 26.60 -27.26 -51.01
CA GLY A 123 26.14 -26.42 -52.12
C GLY A 123 24.66 -25.98 -52.03
N TYR A 124 23.98 -26.19 -50.90
CA TYR A 124 22.57 -25.82 -50.75
C TYR A 124 22.33 -24.33 -50.50
N ILE A 125 23.34 -23.61 -50.00
CA ILE A 125 23.28 -22.17 -49.69
C ILE A 125 24.64 -21.50 -49.99
N THR A 126 24.64 -20.19 -50.24
CA THR A 126 25.88 -19.42 -50.45
C THR A 126 26.44 -18.88 -49.13
N VAL A 127 27.74 -18.58 -49.09
CA VAL A 127 28.41 -17.95 -47.92
C VAL A 127 27.71 -16.63 -47.51
N GLY A 128 27.30 -15.81 -48.49
CA GLY A 128 26.56 -14.57 -48.22
C GLY A 128 25.21 -14.83 -47.54
N SER A 129 24.49 -15.88 -47.96
CA SER A 129 23.22 -16.26 -47.34
C SER A 129 23.37 -16.88 -45.93
N MET A 130 24.48 -17.56 -45.66
CA MET A 130 24.87 -17.98 -44.30
C MET A 130 25.09 -16.77 -43.38
N ILE A 131 25.88 -15.78 -43.83
CA ILE A 131 26.13 -14.55 -43.04
C ILE A 131 24.81 -13.80 -42.77
N ALA A 132 23.98 -13.64 -43.80
CA ALA A 132 22.66 -13.01 -43.67
C ALA A 132 21.77 -13.73 -42.64
N ALA A 133 21.71 -15.06 -42.68
CA ALA A 133 20.87 -15.82 -41.74
C ALA A 133 21.37 -15.73 -40.29
N VAL A 134 22.69 -15.78 -40.06
CA VAL A 134 23.28 -15.61 -38.72
C VAL A 134 22.99 -14.21 -38.16
N GLN A 135 23.04 -13.15 -38.98
CA GLN A 135 22.65 -11.81 -38.55
C GLN A 135 21.14 -11.69 -38.29
N LEU A 136 20.31 -12.23 -39.19
CA LEU A 136 18.84 -12.22 -39.05
C LEU A 136 18.35 -12.98 -37.80
N MET A 137 19.10 -13.98 -37.33
CA MET A 137 18.81 -14.72 -36.09
C MET A 137 18.82 -13.82 -34.85
N ASN A 138 19.74 -12.85 -34.75
CA ASN A 138 19.81 -11.92 -33.61
C ASN A 138 18.53 -11.08 -33.46
N TYR A 139 17.88 -10.75 -34.58
CA TYR A 139 16.59 -10.06 -34.61
C TYR A 139 15.38 -10.95 -34.26
N ILE A 140 15.59 -12.25 -34.02
CA ILE A 140 14.56 -13.19 -33.56
C ILE A 140 14.79 -13.53 -32.07
N VAL A 141 16.02 -13.85 -31.69
CA VAL A 141 16.36 -14.30 -30.32
C VAL A 141 16.27 -13.15 -29.30
N ASN A 142 16.78 -11.95 -29.61
CA ASN A 142 16.79 -10.85 -28.63
C ASN A 142 15.36 -10.37 -28.26
N PRO A 143 14.41 -10.21 -29.21
CA PRO A 143 13.02 -9.93 -28.86
C PRO A 143 12.34 -11.03 -28.04
N LEU A 144 12.66 -12.31 -28.30
CA LEU A 144 12.12 -13.45 -27.54
C LEU A 144 12.55 -13.43 -26.06
N ILE A 145 13.83 -13.17 -25.79
CA ILE A 145 14.37 -13.02 -24.43
C ILE A 145 13.70 -11.82 -23.72
N SER A 146 13.62 -10.67 -24.40
CA SER A 146 12.98 -9.47 -23.86
C SER A 146 11.48 -9.69 -23.57
N ALA A 147 10.75 -10.39 -24.45
CA ALA A 147 9.34 -10.71 -24.25
C ALA A 147 9.10 -11.54 -22.98
N SER A 148 9.98 -12.51 -22.67
CA SER A 148 9.91 -13.29 -21.43
C SER A 148 10.15 -12.43 -20.18
N LEU A 149 11.06 -11.45 -20.25
CA LEU A 149 11.30 -10.49 -19.17
C LEU A 149 10.09 -9.56 -18.97
N TYR A 150 9.49 -9.05 -20.05
CA TYR A 150 8.28 -8.22 -19.98
C TYR A 150 7.08 -9.00 -19.43
N ALA A 151 6.86 -10.24 -19.87
CA ALA A 151 5.79 -11.10 -19.34
C ALA A 151 5.93 -11.34 -17.83
N THR A 152 7.16 -11.48 -17.33
CA THR A 152 7.44 -11.61 -15.89
C THR A 152 7.15 -10.30 -15.13
N LYS A 153 7.54 -9.15 -15.70
CA LYS A 153 7.21 -7.83 -15.14
C LYS A 153 5.71 -7.58 -15.08
N ILE A 154 4.97 -7.86 -16.16
CA ILE A 154 3.51 -7.69 -16.21
C ILE A 154 2.83 -8.50 -15.10
N LYS A 155 3.17 -9.79 -14.95
CA LYS A 155 2.64 -10.64 -13.87
C LYS A 155 3.01 -10.20 -12.45
N SER A 156 4.08 -9.41 -12.29
CA SER A 156 4.43 -8.80 -11.00
C SER A 156 3.59 -7.55 -10.69
N VAL A 157 3.24 -6.77 -11.72
CA VAL A 157 2.36 -5.60 -11.60
C VAL A 157 0.90 -6.03 -11.38
N GLU A 158 0.45 -7.09 -12.06
CA GLU A 158 -0.89 -7.67 -11.90
C GLU A 158 -1.23 -7.97 -10.43
N LYS A 159 -0.31 -8.59 -9.67
CA LYS A 159 -0.50 -8.84 -8.23
C LYS A 159 -0.55 -7.58 -7.36
N ILE A 160 0.13 -6.52 -7.76
CA ILE A 160 0.11 -5.23 -7.06
C ILE A 160 -1.21 -4.51 -7.36
N ALA A 161 -1.66 -4.55 -8.62
CA ALA A 161 -2.95 -4.03 -9.06
C ALA A 161 -4.11 -4.75 -8.35
N ASP A 162 -4.10 -6.09 -8.31
CA ASP A 162 -5.08 -6.90 -7.55
C ASP A 162 -5.16 -6.48 -6.08
N LYS A 163 -4.01 -6.23 -5.44
CA LYS A 163 -3.95 -5.84 -4.03
C LYS A 163 -4.50 -4.42 -3.83
N ILE A 164 -4.07 -3.46 -4.64
CA ILE A 164 -4.57 -2.08 -4.60
C ILE A 164 -6.08 -2.04 -4.87
N GLN A 165 -6.55 -2.80 -5.86
CA GLN A 165 -7.96 -2.86 -6.21
C GLN A 165 -8.78 -3.40 -5.04
N LYS A 166 -8.40 -4.55 -4.46
CA LYS A 166 -9.14 -5.16 -3.35
C LYS A 166 -9.06 -4.38 -2.04
N GLU A 167 -7.89 -3.88 -1.65
CA GLU A 167 -7.69 -3.28 -0.32
C GLU A 167 -8.01 -1.78 -0.27
N ILE A 168 -8.05 -1.08 -1.41
CA ILE A 168 -8.24 0.38 -1.46
C ILE A 168 -9.48 0.76 -2.28
N ILE A 169 -9.66 0.19 -3.48
CA ILE A 169 -10.72 0.60 -4.40
C ILE A 169 -12.05 -0.10 -4.08
N ASP A 170 -12.03 -1.39 -3.76
CA ASP A 170 -13.25 -2.14 -3.48
C ASP A 170 -13.73 -1.90 -2.03
N VAL A 171 -12.84 -1.67 -1.07
CA VAL A 171 -13.20 -1.19 0.29
C VAL A 171 -13.84 0.21 0.27
N SER A 172 -13.47 1.07 -0.68
CA SER A 172 -14.16 2.37 -0.88
C SER A 172 -15.43 2.29 -1.72
N LYS A 173 -15.79 1.09 -2.22
CA LYS A 173 -17.04 0.76 -2.91
C LYS A 173 -17.96 -0.17 -2.12
N GLU A 174 -17.53 -0.69 -0.98
CA GLU A 174 -18.47 -1.20 0.01
C GLU A 174 -19.28 -0.01 0.49
N GLU A 175 -20.41 0.21 -0.20
CA GLU A 175 -21.46 1.14 0.16
C GLU A 175 -21.95 0.75 1.56
N VAL A 176 -21.29 1.29 2.58
CA VAL A 176 -21.96 1.60 3.84
C VAL A 176 -23.24 2.30 3.42
N SER A 177 -24.39 1.70 3.73
CA SER A 177 -25.71 2.26 3.43
C SER A 177 -25.86 3.57 4.20
N GLN A 178 -25.36 4.65 3.58
CA GLN A 178 -25.47 6.01 4.07
C GLN A 178 -26.88 6.46 3.72
N GLY A 179 -27.71 6.74 4.73
CA GLY A 179 -29.05 7.20 4.46
C GLY A 179 -29.07 8.61 3.86
N ASP A 180 -30.10 8.92 3.08
CA ASP A 180 -30.19 10.19 2.35
C ASP A 180 -30.83 11.33 3.16
N LYS A 181 -31.15 11.12 4.45
CA LYS A 181 -31.95 12.09 5.21
C LYS A 181 -31.09 13.26 5.70
N PRO A 182 -31.50 14.52 5.49
CA PRO A 182 -30.78 15.66 6.04
C PRO A 182 -30.87 15.65 7.56
N PHE A 183 -29.73 15.84 8.22
CA PHE A 183 -29.66 15.88 9.68
C PHE A 183 -30.27 17.17 10.27
N GLU A 184 -31.16 17.01 11.26
CA GLU A 184 -31.68 18.10 12.07
C GLU A 184 -31.79 17.69 13.55
N PHE A 185 -31.14 18.44 14.44
CA PHE A 185 -31.13 18.10 15.87
C PHE A 185 -32.44 18.49 16.59
N ARG A 186 -33.37 17.55 16.66
CA ARG A 186 -34.66 17.67 17.35
C ARG A 186 -34.66 16.92 18.69
N ASN A 187 -35.33 17.48 19.69
CA ASN A 187 -35.73 16.87 20.98
C ASN A 187 -34.63 16.21 21.84
N SER A 188 -34.11 15.06 21.44
CA SER A 188 -33.21 14.23 22.24
C SER A 188 -32.44 13.21 21.39
N ILE A 189 -31.34 12.70 21.93
CA ILE A 189 -30.69 11.46 21.51
C ILE A 189 -31.23 10.33 22.40
N GLU A 190 -31.74 9.24 21.81
CA GLU A 190 -32.21 8.05 22.51
C GLU A 190 -31.46 6.81 22.02
N ILE A 191 -30.72 6.17 22.92
CA ILE A 191 -30.02 4.91 22.69
C ILE A 191 -30.89 3.79 23.28
N LYS A 192 -31.21 2.77 22.49
CA LYS A 192 -32.11 1.67 22.85
C LYS A 192 -31.44 0.32 22.61
N ASN A 193 -31.26 -0.43 23.69
CA ASN A 193 -30.67 -1.78 23.72
C ASN A 193 -29.34 -1.94 22.96
N LEU A 194 -28.51 -0.89 22.94
CA LEU A 194 -27.28 -0.84 22.14
C LEU A 194 -26.25 -1.86 22.62
N THR A 195 -25.88 -2.79 21.74
CA THR A 195 -24.88 -3.83 21.98
C THR A 195 -23.89 -3.89 20.81
N PHE A 196 -22.59 -3.97 21.12
CA PHE A 196 -21.53 -3.94 20.11
C PHE A 196 -20.27 -4.68 20.58
N SER A 197 -19.60 -5.38 19.65
CA SER A 197 -18.31 -6.07 19.84
C SER A 197 -17.38 -5.81 18.66
N TYR A 198 -16.09 -5.57 18.92
CA TYR A 198 -15.08 -5.40 17.86
C TYR A 198 -14.62 -6.72 17.22
N ASP A 199 -14.76 -7.85 17.92
CA ASP A 199 -14.21 -9.15 17.50
C ASP A 199 -15.23 -10.30 17.53
N GLY A 200 -16.51 -9.98 17.82
CA GLY A 200 -17.59 -10.94 18.00
C GLY A 200 -17.48 -11.82 19.26
N LYS A 201 -16.46 -11.64 20.10
CA LYS A 201 -16.21 -12.47 21.30
C LYS A 201 -16.49 -11.73 22.59
N ARG A 202 -16.12 -10.45 22.66
CA ARG A 202 -16.36 -9.63 23.85
C ARG A 202 -17.11 -8.36 23.48
N ASN A 203 -18.27 -8.18 24.10
CA ASN A 203 -19.04 -6.95 23.96
C ASN A 203 -18.28 -5.78 24.62
N ALA A 204 -18.03 -4.74 23.83
CA ALA A 204 -17.50 -3.46 24.28
C ALA A 204 -18.62 -2.53 24.78
N LEU A 205 -19.85 -2.74 24.30
CA LEU A 205 -21.10 -2.16 24.80
C LEU A 205 -22.13 -3.29 24.93
N SER A 206 -22.89 -3.32 26.01
CA SER A 206 -23.91 -4.36 26.27
C SER A 206 -25.20 -3.73 26.77
N ASN A 207 -26.29 -3.87 26.00
CA ASN A 207 -27.64 -3.44 26.34
C ASN A 207 -27.74 -1.99 26.87
N ILE A 208 -27.00 -1.07 26.26
CA ILE A 208 -26.95 0.33 26.68
C ILE A 208 -28.27 1.03 26.34
N ASN A 209 -28.87 1.66 27.33
CA ASN A 209 -30.13 2.40 27.22
C ASN A 209 -29.95 3.80 27.85
N ILE A 210 -29.99 4.85 27.04
CA ILE A 210 -29.67 6.24 27.46
C ILE A 210 -30.60 7.23 26.76
N LYS A 211 -31.02 8.29 27.45
CA LYS A 211 -31.69 9.45 26.84
C LYS A 211 -30.97 10.76 27.19
N LEU A 212 -30.63 11.55 26.18
CA LEU A 212 -29.95 12.83 26.28
C LEU A 212 -30.84 13.93 25.68
N ASP A 213 -31.38 14.83 26.50
CA ASP A 213 -32.28 15.89 26.04
C ASP A 213 -31.52 17.09 25.46
N LYS A 214 -32.11 17.74 24.46
CA LYS A 214 -31.58 18.94 23.80
C LYS A 214 -31.32 20.07 24.81
N GLY A 215 -30.17 20.73 24.68
CA GLY A 215 -29.76 21.88 25.50
C GLY A 215 -29.14 21.53 26.86
N LYS A 216 -29.06 20.25 27.24
CA LYS A 216 -28.40 19.80 28.48
C LYS A 216 -26.93 19.42 28.25
N LYS A 217 -26.14 19.45 29.31
CA LYS A 217 -24.76 18.96 29.36
C LYS A 217 -24.72 17.61 30.08
N TYR A 218 -23.94 16.68 29.58
CA TYR A 218 -23.84 15.30 30.09
C TYR A 218 -22.38 14.87 30.22
N THR A 219 -22.08 14.05 31.22
CA THR A 219 -20.73 13.53 31.48
C THR A 219 -20.78 12.01 31.58
N LEU A 220 -19.96 11.32 30.80
CA LEU A 220 -19.82 9.86 30.84
C LEU A 220 -18.68 9.47 31.79
N VAL A 221 -19.02 8.92 32.96
CA VAL A 221 -18.06 8.46 33.97
C VAL A 221 -17.97 6.93 34.01
N GLY A 222 -16.83 6.40 34.48
CA GLY A 222 -16.58 4.97 34.63
C GLY A 222 -15.10 4.62 34.44
N GLU A 223 -14.73 3.36 34.68
CA GLU A 223 -13.34 2.88 34.60
C GLU A 223 -12.76 2.88 33.18
N SER A 224 -11.43 2.78 33.05
CA SER A 224 -10.80 2.59 31.75
C SER A 224 -11.26 1.27 31.11
N GLY A 225 -11.50 1.26 29.80
CA GLY A 225 -11.99 0.08 29.09
C GLY A 225 -13.50 -0.21 29.20
N CYS A 226 -14.29 0.54 29.99
CA CYS A 226 -15.73 0.31 30.15
C CYS A 226 -16.61 0.73 28.95
N GLY A 227 -16.03 0.91 27.75
CA GLY A 227 -16.77 1.22 26.52
C GLY A 227 -17.03 2.69 26.20
N LYS A 228 -16.67 3.67 27.06
CA LYS A 228 -16.93 5.12 26.82
C LYS A 228 -16.53 5.61 25.41
N THR A 229 -15.30 5.34 24.99
CA THR A 229 -14.78 5.74 23.67
C THR A 229 -15.51 5.02 22.53
N THR A 230 -15.96 3.78 22.75
CA THR A 230 -16.78 3.02 21.80
C THR A 230 -18.18 3.62 21.67
N LEU A 231 -18.80 4.04 22.77
CA LEU A 231 -20.09 4.74 22.77
C LEU A 231 -20.00 6.05 22.00
N LEU A 232 -18.91 6.82 22.18
CA LEU A 232 -18.65 8.03 21.39
C LEU A 232 -18.47 7.71 19.90
N ARG A 233 -17.77 6.63 19.53
CA ARG A 233 -17.63 6.21 18.12
C ARG A 233 -18.96 5.83 17.47
N VAL A 234 -19.85 5.15 18.20
CA VAL A 234 -21.22 4.87 17.76
C VAL A 234 -22.01 6.19 17.59
N LEU A 235 -21.93 7.10 18.57
CA LEU A 235 -22.58 8.41 18.49
C LEU A 235 -21.99 9.34 17.43
N LEU A 236 -20.81 9.04 16.87
CA LEU A 236 -20.23 9.73 15.72
C LEU A 236 -20.55 9.01 14.40
N ASN A 237 -21.38 7.97 14.40
CA ASN A 237 -21.66 7.12 13.23
C ASN A 237 -20.40 6.45 12.61
N HIS A 238 -19.28 6.38 13.35
CA HIS A 238 -18.05 5.68 12.91
C HIS A 238 -18.18 4.15 13.04
N ILE A 239 -19.20 3.68 13.76
CA ILE A 239 -19.53 2.26 13.94
C ILE A 239 -21.02 2.14 13.67
N THR A 240 -21.39 1.43 12.61
CA THR A 240 -22.78 1.24 12.14
C THR A 240 -23.30 -0.18 12.38
N ASP A 241 -22.39 -1.17 12.41
CA ASP A 241 -22.68 -2.58 12.66
C ASP A 241 -22.82 -2.85 14.18
N TYR A 242 -23.96 -2.45 14.73
CA TYR A 242 -24.33 -2.66 16.14
C TYR A 242 -25.80 -3.11 16.26
N GLU A 243 -26.08 -3.89 17.30
CA GLU A 243 -27.44 -4.27 17.68
C GLU A 243 -28.13 -3.12 18.43
N GLY A 244 -29.44 -2.99 18.24
CA GLY A 244 -30.25 -1.91 18.82
C GLY A 244 -30.35 -0.69 17.92
N GLN A 245 -30.69 0.46 18.52
CA GLN A 245 -30.97 1.71 17.81
C GLN A 245 -30.36 2.91 18.51
N VAL A 246 -29.93 3.90 17.72
CA VAL A 246 -29.45 5.20 18.19
C VAL A 246 -30.25 6.26 17.44
N LEU A 247 -31.28 6.79 18.10
CA LEU A 247 -32.25 7.70 17.50
C LEU A 247 -31.90 9.14 17.84
N ILE A 248 -31.84 10.03 16.85
CA ILE A 248 -31.68 11.47 17.07
C ILE A 248 -32.93 12.15 16.51
N GLY A 249 -33.71 12.82 17.36
CA GLY A 249 -34.99 13.38 16.96
C GLY A 249 -36.05 12.36 16.52
N GLY A 250 -35.82 11.06 16.78
CA GLY A 250 -36.68 9.94 16.39
C GLY A 250 -36.26 9.19 15.12
N VAL A 251 -35.19 9.60 14.44
CA VAL A 251 -34.62 8.94 13.25
C VAL A 251 -33.32 8.22 13.65
N ASP A 252 -33.07 7.00 13.17
CA ASP A 252 -31.83 6.28 13.48
C ASP A 252 -30.62 6.98 12.83
N ILE A 253 -29.50 7.05 13.56
CA ILE A 253 -28.27 7.74 13.12
C ILE A 253 -27.73 7.22 11.78
N ARG A 254 -27.99 5.94 11.46
CA ARG A 254 -27.59 5.30 10.21
C ARG A 254 -28.38 5.81 8.99
N GLU A 255 -29.54 6.44 9.21
CA GLU A 255 -30.41 6.95 8.15
C GLU A 255 -30.09 8.39 7.70
N PHE A 256 -29.14 9.08 8.35
CA PHE A 256 -28.74 10.44 7.97
C PHE A 256 -27.62 10.46 6.91
N ASP A 257 -27.66 11.48 6.05
CA ASP A 257 -26.55 11.83 5.18
C ASP A 257 -25.35 12.23 6.05
N PRO A 258 -24.21 11.52 5.98
CA PRO A 258 -23.07 11.82 6.83
C PRO A 258 -22.50 13.22 6.64
N ALA A 259 -22.59 13.81 5.44
CA ALA A 259 -22.12 15.17 5.20
C ALA A 259 -22.96 16.19 6.00
N SER A 260 -24.28 16.06 6.01
CA SER A 260 -25.18 16.87 6.83
C SER A 260 -24.99 16.62 8.34
N TYR A 261 -24.69 15.38 8.73
CA TYR A 261 -24.44 14.99 10.13
C TYR A 261 -23.16 15.63 10.68
N TYR A 262 -22.02 15.42 10.02
CA TYR A 262 -20.72 15.92 10.48
C TYR A 262 -20.62 17.46 10.44
N ARG A 263 -21.41 18.14 9.60
CA ARG A 263 -21.55 19.62 9.63
C ARG A 263 -22.21 20.17 10.90
N LYS A 264 -22.83 19.32 11.72
CA LYS A 264 -23.54 19.71 12.96
C LYS A 264 -23.04 19.01 14.22
N VAL A 265 -22.10 18.08 14.09
CA VAL A 265 -21.52 17.31 15.21
C VAL A 265 -20.01 17.49 15.20
N SER A 266 -19.49 18.04 16.29
CA SER A 266 -18.06 18.30 16.48
C SER A 266 -17.50 17.44 17.61
N ILE A 267 -16.27 16.94 17.44
CA ILE A 267 -15.52 16.22 18.46
C ILE A 267 -14.17 16.91 18.70
N ILE A 268 -13.80 17.03 19.97
CA ILE A 268 -12.42 17.29 20.40
C ILE A 268 -11.83 15.94 20.81
N GLN A 269 -10.76 15.51 20.14
CA GLN A 269 -10.10 14.24 20.45
C GLN A 269 -9.17 14.38 21.66
N GLN A 270 -8.93 13.28 22.38
CA GLN A 270 -8.01 13.26 23.53
C GLN A 270 -6.56 13.60 23.11
N ASN A 271 -6.14 13.10 21.96
CA ASN A 271 -4.90 13.50 21.30
C ASN A 271 -5.32 14.35 20.10
N VAL A 272 -5.03 15.65 20.13
CA VAL A 272 -5.35 16.55 19.02
C VAL A 272 -4.37 16.30 17.88
N PHE A 273 -4.89 16.11 16.66
CA PHE A 273 -4.10 16.05 15.45
C PHE A 273 -4.12 17.40 14.75
N MET A 274 -2.97 17.85 14.24
CA MET A 274 -2.83 19.03 13.39
C MET A 274 -2.13 18.61 12.10
N PHE A 275 -2.59 19.14 10.97
CA PHE A 275 -1.91 19.00 9.68
C PHE A 275 -0.67 19.88 9.65
N SER A 276 0.42 19.40 9.02
CA SER A 276 1.66 20.15 8.75
C SER A 276 1.41 21.32 7.78
N ASP A 277 0.84 22.40 8.30
CA ASP A 277 0.33 23.55 7.56
C ASP A 277 0.16 24.76 8.50
N THR A 278 -0.21 25.91 7.97
CA THR A 278 -0.50 27.13 8.73
C THR A 278 -1.57 26.90 9.82
N LEU A 279 -1.43 27.63 10.92
CA LEU A 279 -2.43 27.66 11.98
C LEU A 279 -3.81 28.12 11.45
N LYS A 280 -3.83 29.05 10.48
CA LYS A 280 -5.06 29.44 9.76
C LYS A 280 -5.76 28.24 9.10
N ASN A 281 -5.02 27.45 8.30
CA ASN A 281 -5.58 26.29 7.60
C ASN A 281 -6.06 25.20 8.57
N ASN A 282 -5.36 25.01 9.69
CA ASN A 282 -5.78 24.09 10.75
C ASN A 282 -7.04 24.56 11.49
N ILE A 283 -7.17 25.86 11.84
CA ILE A 283 -8.39 26.40 12.47
C ILE A 283 -9.59 26.33 11.51
N CYS A 284 -9.36 26.67 10.23
CA CYS A 284 -10.39 26.62 9.20
C CYS A 284 -10.71 25.22 8.68
N LEU A 285 -9.90 24.20 9.01
CA LEU A 285 -9.98 22.85 8.46
C LEU A 285 -10.14 22.86 6.93
N TYR A 286 -9.33 23.67 6.26
CA TYR A 286 -9.34 23.89 4.80
C TYR A 286 -10.67 24.38 4.20
N SER A 287 -11.59 24.90 5.03
CA SER A 287 -12.84 25.54 4.59
C SER A 287 -12.65 27.05 4.41
N GLU A 288 -13.56 27.70 3.67
CA GLU A 288 -13.65 29.16 3.66
C GLU A 288 -14.12 29.67 5.03
N CYS A 289 -13.36 30.60 5.61
CA CYS A 289 -13.69 31.30 6.86
C CYS A 289 -13.64 32.80 6.60
N SER A 290 -14.60 33.57 7.13
CA SER A 290 -14.45 35.02 7.19
C SER A 290 -13.40 35.43 8.24
N GLU A 291 -12.81 36.62 8.11
CA GLU A 291 -11.91 37.14 9.14
C GLU A 291 -12.65 37.40 10.45
N GLU A 292 -13.93 37.79 10.41
CA GLU A 292 -14.75 37.95 11.60
C GLU A 292 -14.97 36.63 12.34
N GLU A 293 -15.29 35.55 11.61
CA GLU A 293 -15.47 34.20 12.15
C GLU A 293 -14.18 33.67 12.79
N LEU A 294 -13.05 33.82 12.09
CA LEU A 294 -11.74 33.39 12.58
C LEU A 294 -11.33 34.16 13.85
N ASN A 295 -11.49 35.49 13.85
CA ASN A 295 -11.21 36.32 15.02
C ASN A 295 -12.14 36.01 16.20
N GLU A 296 -13.40 35.67 15.95
CA GLU A 296 -14.33 35.26 17.03
C GLU A 296 -13.98 33.87 17.58
N ALA A 297 -13.61 32.91 16.72
CA ALA A 297 -13.12 31.60 17.16
C ALA A 297 -11.86 31.73 18.03
N LEU A 298 -10.91 32.61 17.67
CA LEU A 298 -9.72 32.90 18.47
C LEU A 298 -10.07 33.54 19.83
N ARG A 299 -11.07 34.44 19.88
CA ARG A 299 -11.54 35.05 21.14
C ARG A 299 -12.21 34.01 22.05
N GLN A 300 -13.14 33.22 21.52
CA GLN A 300 -13.90 32.21 22.29
C GLN A 300 -13.01 31.06 22.79
N SER A 301 -11.95 30.71 22.05
CA SER A 301 -10.96 29.71 22.46
C SER A 301 -9.85 30.25 23.37
N GLY A 302 -9.74 31.57 23.52
CA GLY A 302 -8.65 32.22 24.28
C GLY A 302 -7.30 32.24 23.57
N LEU A 303 -7.22 31.83 22.31
CA LEU A 303 -5.96 31.67 21.57
C LEU A 303 -5.33 32.98 21.08
N VAL A 304 -6.04 34.13 21.14
CA VAL A 304 -5.55 35.44 20.65
C VAL A 304 -4.12 35.73 21.11
N GLN A 305 -3.85 35.65 22.42
CA GLN A 305 -2.53 35.94 23.01
C GLN A 305 -1.45 34.91 22.68
N VAL A 306 -1.83 33.72 22.23
CA VAL A 306 -0.90 32.69 21.75
C VAL A 306 -0.48 33.04 20.33
N VAL A 307 -1.46 33.32 19.47
CA VAL A 307 -1.24 33.73 18.07
C VAL A 307 -0.38 34.99 17.97
N GLU A 308 -0.65 36.01 18.79
CA GLU A 308 0.14 37.26 18.84
C GLU A 308 1.62 37.06 19.19
N LYS A 309 1.98 35.95 19.87
CA LYS A 309 3.37 35.63 20.24
C LYS A 309 4.08 34.79 19.18
N LEU A 310 3.37 34.24 18.20
CA LEU A 310 3.97 33.43 17.15
C LEU A 310 4.64 34.33 16.09
N PRO A 311 5.82 33.96 15.58
CA PRO A 311 6.63 34.83 14.71
C PRO A 311 5.97 35.17 13.36
N LYS A 312 4.91 34.46 12.96
CA LYS A 312 4.09 34.74 11.78
C LYS A 312 2.59 34.81 12.10
N GLY A 313 2.20 34.89 13.37
CA GLY A 313 0.79 34.83 13.77
C GLY A 313 0.09 33.59 13.20
N LEU A 314 -1.01 33.81 12.48
CA LEU A 314 -1.82 32.78 11.84
C LEU A 314 -1.12 32.04 10.68
N ASP A 315 -0.10 32.63 10.07
CA ASP A 315 0.69 32.02 8.99
C ASP A 315 1.90 31.22 9.53
N THR A 316 1.91 30.96 10.85
CA THR A 316 2.87 30.04 11.47
C THR A 316 2.49 28.61 11.11
N ILE A 317 3.44 27.86 10.56
CA ILE A 317 3.25 26.45 10.18
C ILE A 317 3.46 25.58 11.43
N VAL A 318 2.58 24.60 11.64
CA VAL A 318 2.50 23.73 12.81
C VAL A 318 2.28 22.29 12.37
N GLY A 319 2.79 21.30 13.11
CA GLY A 319 2.60 19.87 12.81
C GLY A 319 3.78 19.00 13.27
N GLU A 320 3.75 17.70 12.95
CA GLU A 320 4.86 16.80 13.26
C GLU A 320 6.17 17.28 12.60
N GLY A 321 7.19 17.56 13.41
CA GLY A 321 8.50 18.02 12.96
C GLY A 321 8.66 19.55 12.81
N GLU A 322 7.65 20.35 13.15
CA GLU A 322 7.70 21.81 13.08
C GLU A 322 7.55 22.48 14.48
N VAL A 323 6.86 23.62 14.57
CA VAL A 323 6.63 24.32 15.85
C VAL A 323 5.63 23.52 16.69
N GLU A 324 6.13 22.82 17.70
CA GLU A 324 5.29 22.23 18.75
C GLU A 324 4.63 23.35 19.57
N LEU A 325 3.30 23.41 19.53
CA LEU A 325 2.50 24.27 20.41
C LEU A 325 2.23 23.54 21.73
N SER A 326 2.61 24.18 22.84
CA SER A 326 2.40 23.72 24.22
C SER A 326 1.26 24.49 24.91
#